data_AF-A0A838ABD7-F1
#
_entry.id   AF-A0A838ABD7-F1
#
_cell.length_a   1.000
_cell.length_b   1.000
_cell.length_c   1.000
_cell.angle_alpha   90.00
_cell.angle_beta   90.00
_cell.angle_gamma   90.00
#
_symmetry.space_group_name_H-M   'P 1'
#
loop_
_entity.id
_entity.type
_entity.pdbx_description
1 polymer ?
#
loop_
_entity_poly.entity_id
_entity_poly.type
_entity_poly.pdbx_seq_one_letter_code
_entity_poly.pdbx_strand_id
1 'polypeptide(L)'
;MDLVTRAGSQWDRLLAAAALIAGVVVLTLGWYRVSGTPYPAEQLPYIISAGLGGLFLLGASATLWLSADLHDEWRKLDRIERAIREERPAEPSPEPTRPLPTAATEGAR
;
A
#
# COMPACT_ATOMS: atom_id res chain seq x y z
N MET A 1 -13.92 7.30 -17.01
CA MET A 1 -12.94 6.19 -17.12
C MET A 1 -12.41 5.89 -15.71
N ASP A 2 -13.33 5.72 -14.75
CA ASP A 2 -13.06 5.87 -13.30
C ASP A 2 -13.31 4.58 -12.51
N LEU A 3 -13.63 3.49 -13.22
CA LEU A 3 -13.80 2.17 -12.62
C LEU A 3 -12.46 1.47 -12.46
N VAL A 4 -11.51 1.68 -13.38
CA VAL A 4 -10.20 1.03 -13.38
C VAL A 4 -9.31 1.56 -12.24
N THR A 5 -9.39 2.85 -11.93
CA THR A 5 -8.65 3.49 -10.83
C THR A 5 -9.22 3.20 -9.45
N ARG A 6 -10.55 3.02 -9.31
CA ARG A 6 -11.17 2.51 -8.07
C ARG A 6 -10.99 1.01 -7.88
N ALA A 7 -10.93 0.26 -8.97
CA ALA A 7 -10.73 -1.18 -8.90
C ALA A 7 -9.28 -1.52 -8.49
N GLY A 8 -8.27 -0.75 -8.87
CA GLY A 8 -6.85 -1.05 -8.56
C GLY A 8 -6.57 -1.29 -7.06
N SER A 9 -7.13 -0.47 -6.18
CA SER A 9 -6.98 -0.64 -4.72
C SER A 9 -7.66 -1.91 -4.18
N GLN A 10 -8.76 -2.36 -4.79
CA GLN A 10 -9.41 -3.61 -4.42
C GLN A 10 -8.74 -4.82 -5.07
N TRP A 11 -8.18 -4.67 -6.27
CA TRP A 11 -7.47 -5.73 -6.98
C TRP A 11 -6.27 -6.23 -6.18
N ASP A 12 -5.50 -5.35 -5.53
CA ASP A 12 -4.36 -5.78 -4.71
C ASP A 12 -4.81 -6.64 -3.52
N ARG A 13 -5.89 -6.23 -2.83
CA ARG A 13 -6.47 -7.02 -1.73
C ARG A 13 -7.10 -8.32 -2.21
N LEU A 14 -7.77 -8.30 -3.37
CA LEU A 14 -8.35 -9.49 -3.97
C LEU A 14 -7.25 -10.48 -4.37
N LEU A 15 -6.14 -9.99 -4.92
CA LEU A 15 -4.98 -10.79 -5.29
C LEU A 15 -4.30 -11.38 -4.05
N ALA A 16 -4.12 -10.59 -3.00
CA ALA A 16 -3.61 -11.06 -1.72
C ALA A 16 -4.51 -12.16 -1.13
N ALA A 17 -5.82 -11.94 -1.06
CA ALA A 17 -6.78 -12.93 -0.57
C ALA A 17 -6.81 -14.19 -1.44
N ALA A 18 -6.76 -14.05 -2.76
CA ALA A 18 -6.70 -15.18 -3.68
C ALA A 18 -5.42 -16.00 -3.48
N ALA A 19 -4.27 -15.34 -3.34
CA ALA A 19 -3.00 -16.00 -3.04
C ALA A 19 -3.03 -16.72 -1.69
N LEU A 20 -3.67 -16.12 -0.67
CA LEU A 20 -3.86 -16.75 0.64
C LEU A 20 -4.64 -18.04 0.53
N ILE A 21 -5.82 -17.98 -0.08
CA ILE A 21 -6.73 -19.11 -0.23
C ILE A 21 -6.05 -20.20 -1.06
N ALA A 22 -5.38 -19.84 -2.16
CA ALA A 22 -4.63 -20.78 -2.97
C ALA A 22 -3.52 -21.47 -2.16
N GLY A 23 -2.75 -20.72 -1.37
CA GLY A 23 -1.71 -21.28 -0.50
C GLY A 23 -2.26 -22.27 0.52
N VAL A 24 -3.36 -21.93 1.21
CA VAL A 24 -4.04 -22.81 2.16
C VAL A 24 -4.56 -24.08 1.48
N VAL A 25 -5.16 -23.95 0.30
CA VAL A 25 -5.66 -25.09 -0.48
C VAL A 25 -4.52 -26.00 -0.90
N VAL A 26 -3.41 -25.46 -1.40
CA VAL A 26 -2.23 -26.24 -1.80
C VAL A 26 -1.67 -27.03 -0.62
N LEU A 27 -1.52 -26.40 0.56
CA LEU A 27 -1.04 -27.09 1.76
C LEU A 27 -1.98 -28.19 2.23
N THR A 28 -3.29 -27.93 2.21
CA THR A 28 -4.31 -28.89 2.62
C THR A 28 -4.35 -30.09 1.69
N LEU A 29 -4.31 -29.86 0.37
CA LEU A 29 -4.23 -30.92 -0.63
C LEU A 29 -2.91 -31.70 -0.52
N GLY A 30 -1.78 -31.02 -0.30
CA GLY A 30 -0.49 -31.66 -0.07
C GLY A 30 -0.52 -32.61 1.13
N TRP A 31 -1.03 -32.13 2.27
CA TRP A 31 -1.21 -32.94 3.47
C TRP A 31 -2.13 -34.15 3.23
N TYR A 32 -3.25 -33.95 2.55
CA TYR A 32 -4.17 -35.03 2.20
C TYR A 32 -3.47 -36.12 1.36
N ARG A 33 -2.66 -35.72 0.36
CA ARG A 33 -1.91 -36.69 -0.47
C ARG A 33 -0.82 -37.42 0.31
N VAL A 34 -0.09 -36.74 1.17
CA VAL A 34 0.93 -37.35 2.04
C VAL A 34 0.29 -38.37 2.99
N SER A 35 -0.86 -38.03 3.57
CA SER A 35 -1.58 -38.89 4.53
C SER A 35 -2.06 -40.22 3.93
N GLY A 36 -2.30 -40.25 2.61
CA GLY A 36 -2.69 -41.47 1.90
C GLY A 36 -1.52 -42.32 1.38
N THR A 37 -0.27 -41.88 1.55
CA THR A 37 0.90 -42.50 0.92
C THR A 37 1.75 -43.26 1.96
N PRO A 38 1.89 -44.60 1.88
CA PRO A 38 2.53 -45.40 2.92
C PRO A 38 4.06 -45.33 2.89
N TYR A 39 4.66 -45.06 1.73
CA TYR A 39 6.11 -45.05 1.57
C TYR A 39 6.69 -43.63 1.71
N PRO A 40 7.62 -43.38 2.65
CA PRO A 40 8.21 -42.05 2.83
C PRO A 40 8.86 -41.47 1.56
N ALA A 41 9.45 -42.32 0.72
CA ALA A 41 10.07 -41.91 -0.54
C ALA A 41 9.05 -41.25 -1.50
N GLU A 42 7.80 -41.70 -1.48
CA GLU A 42 6.71 -41.15 -2.29
C GLU A 42 6.07 -39.92 -1.65
N GLN A 43 6.27 -39.69 -0.35
CA GLN A 43 5.79 -38.50 0.36
C GLN A 43 6.65 -37.26 0.08
N LEU A 44 7.97 -37.44 -0.09
CA LEU A 44 8.91 -36.33 -0.27
C LEU A 44 8.53 -35.37 -1.42
N PRO A 45 8.14 -35.85 -2.62
CA PRO A 45 7.71 -34.96 -3.70
C PRO A 45 6.49 -34.10 -3.34
N TYR A 46 5.52 -34.66 -2.61
CA TYR A 46 4.34 -33.90 -2.17
C TYR A 46 4.70 -32.86 -1.11
N ILE A 47 5.55 -33.22 -0.14
CA ILE A 47 6.02 -32.29 0.90
C ILE A 47 6.80 -31.13 0.28
N ILE A 48 7.73 -31.42 -0.62
CA ILE A 48 8.56 -30.39 -1.26
C ILE A 48 7.70 -29.48 -2.14
N SER A 49 6.87 -30.04 -3.01
CA SER A 49 6.07 -29.23 -3.95
C SER A 49 4.96 -28.45 -3.27
N ALA A 50 4.12 -29.11 -2.46
CA ALA A 50 3.02 -28.45 -1.78
C ALA A 50 3.52 -27.55 -0.63
N GLY A 51 4.57 -27.96 0.09
CA GLY A 51 5.18 -27.18 1.15
C GLY A 51 5.82 -25.90 0.62
N LEU A 52 6.76 -26.01 -0.34
CA LEU A 52 7.43 -24.82 -0.90
C LEU A 52 6.45 -23.93 -1.67
N GLY A 53 5.60 -24.52 -2.51
CA GLY A 53 4.60 -23.78 -3.29
C GLY A 53 3.56 -23.10 -2.39
N GLY A 54 3.02 -23.82 -1.41
CA GLY A 54 2.08 -23.28 -0.44
C GLY A 54 2.68 -22.17 0.41
N LEU A 55 3.88 -22.37 0.97
CA LEU A 55 4.57 -21.36 1.77
C LEU A 55 4.91 -20.11 0.95
N PHE A 56 5.35 -20.28 -0.30
CA PHE A 56 5.57 -19.16 -1.20
C PHE A 56 4.29 -18.34 -1.44
N LEU A 57 3.17 -19.01 -1.71
CA LEU A 57 1.87 -18.34 -1.90
C LEU A 57 1.42 -17.59 -0.65
N LEU A 58 1.58 -18.19 0.54
CA LEU A 58 1.26 -17.53 1.81
C LEU A 58 2.16 -16.31 2.07
N GLY A 59 3.46 -16.42 1.81
CA GLY A 59 4.40 -15.31 1.95
C GLY A 59 4.10 -14.16 0.96
N ALA A 60 3.81 -14.50 -0.30
CA ALA A 60 3.40 -13.54 -1.31
C ALA A 60 2.10 -12.84 -0.92
N SER A 61 1.09 -13.61 -0.46
CA SER A 61 -0.16 -13.07 0.09
C SER A 61 0.10 -12.07 1.21
N ALA A 62 0.88 -12.44 2.22
CA ALA A 62 1.18 -11.57 3.35
C ALA A 62 1.86 -10.26 2.90
N THR A 63 2.81 -10.37 1.98
CA THR A 63 3.52 -9.22 1.41
C THR A 63 2.58 -8.29 0.64
N LEU A 64 1.74 -8.85 -0.23
CA LEU A 64 0.75 -8.10 -1.00
C LEU A 64 -0.27 -7.41 -0.10
N TRP A 65 -0.76 -8.13 0.92
CA TRP A 65 -1.72 -7.57 1.86
C TRP A 65 -1.11 -6.40 2.64
N LEU A 66 0.10 -6.56 3.17
CA LEU A 66 0.79 -5.51 3.90
C LEU A 66 1.07 -4.29 3.00
N SER A 67 1.50 -4.51 1.76
CA SER A 67 1.71 -3.43 0.79
C SER A 67 0.41 -2.66 0.50
N ALA A 68 -0.72 -3.36 0.39
CA ALA A 68 -2.01 -2.72 0.18
C ALA A 68 -2.45 -1.89 1.39
N ASP A 69 -2.16 -2.37 2.60
CA ASP A 69 -2.48 -1.67 3.84
C ASP A 69 -1.65 -0.39 4.01
N LEU A 70 -0.34 -0.46 3.73
CA LEU A 70 0.55 0.71 3.71
C LEU A 70 0.10 1.76 2.69
N HIS A 71 -0.28 1.33 1.49
CA HIS A 71 -0.85 2.25 0.49
C HIS A 71 -2.15 2.90 0.97
N ASP A 72 -2.99 2.18 1.71
CA ASP A 72 -4.21 2.75 2.31
C ASP A 72 -3.87 3.79 3.39
N GLU A 73 -2.86 3.53 4.22
CA GLU A 73 -2.41 4.45 5.26
C GLU A 73 -1.84 5.75 4.67
N TRP A 74 -1.02 5.66 3.62
CA TRP A 74 -0.47 6.84 2.96
C TRP A 74 -1.56 7.72 2.37
N ARG A 75 -2.59 7.13 1.75
CA ARG A 75 -3.76 7.86 1.26
C ARG A 75 -4.53 8.58 2.38
N LYS A 76 -4.55 8.03 3.59
CA LYS A 76 -5.18 8.67 4.75
C LYS A 76 -4.36 9.85 5.24
N LEU A 77 -3.03 9.71 5.29
CA LEU A 77 -2.12 10.80 5.67
C LEU A 77 -2.22 11.99 4.71
N ASP A 78 -2.23 11.76 3.40
CA ASP A 78 -2.38 12.81 2.39
C ASP A 78 -3.70 13.58 2.57
N ARG A 79 -4.78 12.89 2.96
CA ARG A 79 -6.08 13.52 3.21
C ARG A 79 -6.05 14.40 4.44
N ILE A 80 -5.40 13.96 5.52
CA ILE A 80 -5.23 14.73 6.75
C ILE A 80 -4.36 15.96 6.48
N GLU A 81 -3.25 15.82 5.75
CA GLU A 81 -2.38 16.94 5.39
C GLU A 81 -3.16 18.02 4.62
N ARG A 82 -4.00 17.62 3.67
CA ARG A 82 -4.84 18.55 2.90
C ARG A 82 -5.85 19.28 3.79
N ALA A 83 -6.54 18.57 4.68
CA ALA A 83 -7.50 19.18 5.59
C ALA A 83 -6.83 20.24 6.50
N ILE A 84 -5.65 19.94 7.04
CA ILE A 84 -4.88 20.89 7.86
C ILE A 84 -4.44 22.11 7.03
N ARG A 85 -4.05 21.91 5.78
CA ARG A 85 -3.64 22.99 4.87
C ARG A 85 -4.80 23.91 4.50
N GLU A 86 -6.00 23.36 4.32
CA GLU A 86 -7.21 24.10 4.01
C GLU A 86 -7.73 24.91 5.21
N GLU A 87 -7.58 24.39 6.43
CA GLU A 87 -7.95 25.10 7.67
C GLU A 87 -6.94 26.17 8.08
N ARG A 88 -5.69 26.11 7.60
CA ARG A 88 -4.70 27.15 7.88
C ARG A 88 -5.10 28.43 7.12
N PRO A 89 -5.48 29.53 7.80
CA PRO A 89 -5.83 30.77 7.13
C PRO A 89 -4.66 31.18 6.24
N ALA A 90 -4.94 31.63 5.02
CA ALA A 90 -3.91 32.16 4.13
C ALA A 90 -3.08 33.15 4.92
N GLU A 91 -1.82 32.81 5.21
CA GLU A 91 -0.89 33.76 5.82
C GLU A 91 -0.95 34.99 4.94
N PRO A 92 -1.26 36.18 5.50
CA PRO A 92 -1.37 37.38 4.71
C PRO A 92 -0.07 37.51 3.93
N SER A 93 -0.19 37.39 2.60
CA SER A 93 0.93 37.56 1.68
C SER A 93 1.67 38.81 2.13
N PRO A 94 3.01 38.77 2.33
CA PRO A 94 3.75 39.93 2.77
C PRO A 94 3.33 41.08 1.87
N GLU A 95 2.59 42.02 2.46
CA GLU A 95 2.03 43.15 1.75
C GLU A 95 3.23 43.78 1.04
N PRO A 96 3.23 43.91 -0.30
CA PRO A 96 4.40 44.38 -1.02
C PRO A 96 4.81 45.69 -0.37
N THR A 97 5.95 45.66 0.34
CA THR A 97 6.40 46.76 1.19
C THR A 97 6.43 47.97 0.30
N ARG A 98 5.39 48.80 0.42
CA ARG A 98 5.25 49.99 -0.42
C ARG A 98 6.52 50.79 -0.11
N PRO A 99 7.40 51.03 -1.09
CA PRO A 99 8.65 51.69 -0.80
C PRO A 99 8.31 52.97 -0.05
N LEU A 100 8.86 53.09 1.17
CA LEU A 100 8.65 54.27 2.00
C LEU A 100 8.92 55.48 1.12
N PRO A 101 8.07 56.52 1.13
CA PRO A 101 8.30 57.72 0.36
C PRO A 101 9.74 58.13 0.63
N THR A 102 10.59 58.00 -0.38
CA THR A 102 11.96 58.47 -0.31
C THR A 102 11.80 59.93 0.04
N ALA A 103 12.31 60.34 1.20
CA ALA A 103 12.26 61.72 1.64
C ALA A 103 12.88 62.55 0.52
N ALA A 104 12.03 63.07 -0.35
CA ALA A 104 12.39 63.91 -1.45
C ALA A 104 12.90 65.18 -0.79
N THR A 105 14.22 65.26 -0.65
CA THR A 105 15.02 66.46 -0.92
C THR A 105 14.25 67.77 -0.72
N GLU A 106 13.78 68.04 0.49
CA GLU A 106 13.44 69.39 0.93
C GLU A 106 14.68 69.93 1.62
N GLY A 107 15.55 70.54 0.81
CA GLY A 107 16.80 71.13 1.25
C GLY A 107 17.47 71.92 0.14
N ALA A 108 16.68 72.56 -0.72
CA ALA A 108 17.15 73.60 -1.63
C ALA A 108 16.84 74.96 -0.98
N ARG A 109 17.77 75.47 -0.15
CA ARG A 109 18.03 76.90 0.06
C ARG A 109 19.47 77.09 0.51
#